data_AF-Q59QN4-F1
#
_entry.id   AF-Q59QN4-F1
#
_cell.length_a   1.000
_cell.length_b   1.000
_cell.length_c   1.000
_cell.angle_alpha   90.00
_cell.angle_beta   90.00
_cell.angle_gamma   90.00
#
_symmetry.space_group_name_H-M   'P 1'
#
loop_
_entity.id
_entity.type
_entity.pdbx_description
1 polymer ?
#
loop_
_entity_poly.entity_id
_entity_poly.type
_entity_poly.pdbx_seq_one_letter_code
_entity_poly.pdbx_strand_id
1 'polypeptide(L)'
;MASLYPLKFNEKLAFFYNTVAATLWFCCLGRFLILLPLVGRKFLPGGMADFFHVVSLLPIIESLFVKSVLRKKFTITSLWGISNGLKMVWLCYGVIFPHPKIAKHTSYSLLITSWCLQYFIHYFYYAFKVKTKSSFHFLFWLEYNNFYLTYPLGLVSEMILLFLSLAFVEQDSIYDYVLRAAFLAYIPIAYFAWGHLKSRKKKRYTEIMNKRNVRQVATLESTTTSTKNTSIELRNM
;
A
#
# COMPACT_ATOMS: atom_id res chain seq x y z
N MET A 1 18.47 -10.77 -24.75
CA MET A 1 18.13 -10.39 -23.36
C MET A 1 17.62 -8.97 -23.39
N ALA A 2 16.37 -8.68 -23.00
CA ALA A 2 15.93 -7.30 -22.84
C ALA A 2 16.90 -6.60 -21.89
N SER A 3 17.68 -5.64 -22.39
CA SER A 3 18.69 -4.93 -21.61
C SER A 3 17.99 -4.26 -20.42
N LEU A 4 18.09 -4.87 -19.25
CA LEU A 4 17.63 -4.26 -18.00
C LEU A 4 18.30 -2.89 -17.92
N TYR A 5 17.48 -1.84 -17.90
CA TYR A 5 17.97 -0.46 -17.89
C TYR A 5 19.00 -0.30 -16.75
N PRO A 6 20.15 0.38 -16.96
CA PRO A 6 21.08 0.63 -15.86
C PRO A 6 20.42 1.57 -14.84
N LEU A 7 19.94 1.03 -13.73
CA LEU A 7 19.35 1.81 -12.63
C LEU A 7 20.44 2.66 -11.97
N LYS A 8 20.12 3.92 -11.64
CA LYS A 8 20.98 4.75 -10.76
C LYS A 8 21.07 4.12 -9.37
N PHE A 9 22.11 4.44 -8.60
CA PHE A 9 22.29 3.89 -7.25
C PHE A 9 21.04 4.06 -6.36
N ASN A 10 20.42 5.25 -6.37
CA ASN A 10 19.20 5.52 -5.61
C ASN A 10 18.01 4.66 -6.08
N GLU A 11 17.89 4.40 -7.39
CA GLU A 11 16.84 3.55 -7.95
C GLU A 11 17.06 2.08 -7.59
N LYS A 12 18.33 1.62 -7.56
CA LYS A 12 18.70 0.26 -7.10
C LYS A 12 18.32 0.06 -5.63
N LEU A 13 18.63 1.03 -4.77
CA LEU A 13 18.28 0.98 -3.35
C LEU A 13 16.75 0.91 -3.16
N ALA A 14 16.00 1.74 -3.89
CA ALA A 14 14.55 1.73 -3.85
C ALA A 14 13.95 0.41 -4.37
N PHE A 15 14.52 -0.16 -5.43
CA PHE A 15 14.11 -1.46 -5.95
C PHE A 15 14.34 -2.57 -4.93
N PHE A 16 15.52 -2.62 -4.30
CA PHE A 16 15.85 -3.59 -3.28
C PHE A 16 14.90 -3.47 -2.09
N TYR A 17 14.71 -2.25 -1.58
CA TYR A 17 13.78 -1.98 -0.49
C TYR A 17 12.36 -2.45 -0.81
N ASN A 18 11.81 -2.09 -1.97
CA ASN A 18 10.45 -2.48 -2.36
C ASN A 18 10.32 -3.99 -2.53
N THR A 19 11.37 -4.66 -3.00
CA THR A 19 11.37 -6.12 -3.14
C THR A 19 11.36 -6.80 -1.77
N VAL A 20 12.24 -6.37 -0.86
CA VAL A 20 12.27 -6.89 0.53
C VAL A 20 10.95 -6.61 1.24
N ALA A 21 10.42 -5.40 1.13
CA ALA A 21 9.15 -5.04 1.72
C ALA A 21 7.98 -5.89 1.16
N ALA A 22 7.93 -6.08 -0.16
CA ALA A 22 6.93 -6.96 -0.77
C ALA A 22 7.03 -8.40 -0.25
N THR A 23 8.24 -8.95 -0.11
CA THR A 23 8.45 -10.30 0.43
C THR A 23 8.06 -10.41 1.90
N LEU A 24 8.34 -9.39 2.72
CA LEU A 24 7.97 -9.38 4.14
C LEU A 24 6.45 -9.30 4.32
N TRP A 25 5.77 -8.47 3.54
CA TRP A 25 4.30 -8.39 3.55
C TRP A 25 3.64 -9.66 3.03
N PHE A 26 4.19 -10.28 1.98
CA PHE A 26 3.73 -11.57 1.50
C PHE A 26 3.92 -12.68 2.55
N CYS A 27 5.08 -12.73 3.20
CA CYS A 27 5.36 -13.65 4.30
C CYS A 27 4.40 -13.41 5.48
N CYS A 28 4.12 -12.14 5.81
CA CYS A 28 3.16 -11.78 6.85
C CYS A 28 1.75 -12.29 6.54
N LEU A 29 1.31 -12.11 5.29
CA LEU A 29 0.03 -12.61 4.81
C LEU A 29 -0.01 -14.15 4.86
N GLY A 30 1.02 -14.82 4.37
CA GLY A 30 1.11 -16.29 4.40
C GLY A 30 1.09 -16.83 5.83
N ARG A 31 1.89 -16.25 6.73
CA ARG A 31 1.93 -16.60 8.16
C ARG A 31 0.56 -16.41 8.81
N PHE A 32 -0.14 -15.33 8.48
CA PHE A 32 -1.50 -15.07 8.96
C PHE A 32 -2.49 -16.15 8.49
N LEU A 33 -2.49 -16.47 7.19
CA LEU A 33 -3.37 -17.50 6.62
C LEU A 33 -3.12 -18.89 7.20
N ILE A 34 -1.87 -19.21 7.57
CA ILE A 34 -1.51 -20.50 8.19
C ILE A 34 -1.89 -20.54 9.68
N LEU A 35 -1.67 -19.44 10.42
CA LEU A 35 -1.96 -19.40 11.86
C LEU A 35 -3.45 -19.36 12.19
N LEU A 36 -4.28 -18.80 11.30
CA LEU A 36 -5.73 -18.71 11.50
C LEU A 36 -6.36 -20.11 11.70
N PRO A 37 -6.14 -21.12 10.82
CA PRO A 37 -6.65 -22.47 11.04
C PRO A 37 -5.85 -23.26 12.09
N LEU A 38 -4.54 -23.03 12.24
CA LEU A 38 -3.69 -23.88 13.10
C LEU A 38 -3.83 -23.58 14.60
N VAL A 39 -3.88 -22.30 14.96
CA VAL A 39 -3.80 -21.82 16.36
C VAL A 39 -5.13 -21.22 16.84
N GLY A 40 -5.99 -20.86 15.88
CA GLY A 40 -7.25 -20.19 16.14
C GLY A 40 -7.07 -18.73 16.58
N ARG A 41 -8.19 -17.99 16.59
CA ARG A 41 -8.21 -16.54 16.85
C ARG A 41 -7.71 -16.13 18.24
N LYS A 42 -7.77 -17.02 19.23
CA LYS A 42 -7.45 -16.72 20.64
C LYS A 42 -5.96 -16.52 20.90
N PHE A 43 -5.10 -17.24 20.19
CA PHE A 43 -3.65 -17.22 20.35
C PHE A 43 -2.92 -16.59 19.16
N LEU A 44 -3.64 -16.24 18.09
CA LEU A 44 -3.16 -15.50 16.92
C LEU A 44 -2.27 -14.29 17.28
N PRO A 45 -2.62 -13.39 18.22
CA PRO A 45 -1.77 -12.23 18.51
C PRO A 45 -0.41 -12.58 19.09
N GLY A 46 -0.28 -13.67 19.86
CA GLY A 46 0.99 -14.04 20.51
C GLY A 46 2.09 -14.39 19.50
N GLY A 47 1.73 -15.05 18.40
CA GLY A 47 2.68 -15.43 17.35
C GLY A 47 2.81 -14.42 16.20
N MET A 48 1.89 -13.46 16.08
CA MET A 48 1.81 -12.53 14.95
C MET A 48 2.17 -11.10 15.28
N ALA A 49 1.83 -10.61 16.47
CA ALA A 49 1.95 -9.20 16.81
C ALA A 49 3.39 -8.70 16.65
N ASP A 50 4.37 -9.46 17.12
CA ASP A 50 5.78 -9.07 17.03
C ASP A 50 6.26 -8.88 15.58
N PHE A 51 6.05 -9.89 14.74
CA PHE A 51 6.40 -9.80 13.31
C PHE A 51 5.62 -8.69 12.59
N PHE A 52 4.33 -8.56 12.88
CA PHE A 52 3.47 -7.56 12.27
C PHE A 52 3.86 -6.13 12.66
N HIS A 53 4.25 -5.88 13.92
CA HIS A 53 4.71 -4.57 14.38
C HIS A 53 6.02 -4.16 13.71
N VAL A 54 6.94 -5.09 13.49
CA VAL A 54 8.18 -4.80 12.74
C VAL A 54 7.86 -4.48 11.27
N VAL A 55 6.99 -5.26 10.64
CA VAL A 55 6.61 -5.06 9.22
C VAL A 55 5.80 -3.77 9.04
N SER A 56 5.00 -3.35 10.03
CA SER A 56 4.22 -2.11 9.99
C SER A 56 5.09 -0.84 10.08
N LEU A 57 6.37 -0.95 10.42
CA LEU A 57 7.34 0.14 10.34
C LEU A 57 7.85 0.41 8.92
N LEU A 58 7.71 -0.54 7.98
CA LEU A 58 8.20 -0.36 6.61
C LEU A 58 7.57 0.88 5.93
N PRO A 59 6.24 1.10 5.96
CA PRO A 59 5.64 2.27 5.31
C PRO A 59 6.18 3.61 5.81
N ILE A 60 6.46 3.74 7.12
CA ILE A 60 7.02 4.98 7.66
C ILE A 60 8.49 5.13 7.23
N ILE A 61 9.30 4.07 7.29
CA ILE A 61 10.70 4.07 6.84
C ILE A 61 10.79 4.42 5.34
N GLU A 62 9.95 3.84 4.49
CA GLU A 62 9.89 4.17 3.06
C GLU A 62 9.56 5.65 2.82
N SER A 63 8.58 6.16 3.58
CA SER A 63 8.12 7.54 3.45
C SER A 63 9.18 8.57 3.85
N LEU A 64 10.01 8.24 4.84
CA LEU A 64 11.08 9.09 5.36
C LEU A 64 12.39 8.93 4.58
N PHE A 65 12.83 7.71 4.32
CA PHE A 65 14.15 7.44 3.71
C PHE A 65 14.06 7.33 2.19
N VAL A 66 13.27 6.38 1.67
CA VAL A 66 13.26 6.06 0.23
C VAL A 66 12.70 7.24 -0.58
N LYS A 67 11.56 7.81 -0.15
CA LYS A 67 10.95 8.95 -0.86
C LYS A 67 11.77 10.23 -0.72
N SER A 68 12.48 10.43 0.39
CA SER A 68 13.38 11.58 0.56
C SER A 68 14.62 11.48 -0.33
N VAL A 69 15.25 10.30 -0.40
CA VAL A 69 16.43 10.05 -1.24
C VAL A 69 16.10 10.12 -2.74
N LEU A 70 14.94 9.60 -3.16
CA LEU A 70 14.52 9.62 -4.56
C LEU A 70 13.99 10.97 -5.04
N ARG A 71 13.33 11.74 -4.16
CA ARG A 71 12.72 13.03 -4.52
C ARG A 71 13.36 14.17 -3.76
N LYS A 72 14.18 14.95 -4.46
CA LYS A 72 14.80 16.19 -3.95
C LYS A 72 13.81 17.26 -3.45
N LYS A 73 12.50 17.14 -3.78
CA LYS A 73 11.45 18.07 -3.32
C LYS A 73 10.37 17.34 -2.52
N PHE A 74 10.19 17.79 -1.28
CA PHE A 74 9.07 17.41 -0.43
C PHE A 74 7.77 17.93 -1.06
N THR A 75 6.91 17.01 -1.52
CA THR A 75 5.61 17.35 -2.12
C THR A 75 4.52 17.06 -1.09
N ILE A 76 3.37 17.74 -1.15
CA ILE A 76 2.17 17.46 -0.34
C ILE A 76 1.80 15.95 -0.32
N THR A 77 2.12 15.24 -1.40
CA THR A 77 1.97 13.76 -1.48
C THR A 77 2.80 12.99 -0.45
N SER A 78 3.99 13.48 -0.10
CA SER A 78 4.87 12.83 0.88
C SER A 78 4.25 12.89 2.29
N LEU A 79 3.56 13.99 2.63
CA LEU A 79 2.86 14.13 3.91
C LEU A 79 1.82 13.03 4.12
N TRP A 80 1.07 12.67 3.07
CA TRP A 80 0.09 11.58 3.14
C TRP A 80 0.73 10.22 3.44
N GLY A 81 1.93 9.96 2.89
CA GLY A 81 2.65 8.73 3.16
C GLY A 81 3.14 8.65 4.60
N ILE A 82 3.68 9.77 5.10
CA ILE A 82 4.19 9.88 6.47
C ILE A 82 3.04 9.80 7.48
N SER A 83 1.93 10.51 7.25
CA SER A 83 0.77 10.47 8.14
C SER A 83 0.16 9.07 8.23
N ASN A 84 0.07 8.38 7.09
CA ASN A 84 -0.42 6.99 7.07
C ASN A 84 0.56 6.05 7.79
N GLY A 85 1.88 6.19 7.59
CA GLY A 85 2.88 5.43 8.32
C GLY A 85 2.82 5.67 9.83
N LEU A 86 2.72 6.93 10.25
CA LEU A 86 2.60 7.31 11.66
C LEU A 86 1.32 6.75 12.30
N LYS A 87 0.19 6.81 11.58
CA LYS A 87 -1.09 6.22 12.00
C LYS A 87 -0.95 4.72 12.27
N MET A 88 -0.26 4.00 11.38
CA MET A 88 -0.04 2.55 11.53
C MET A 88 0.79 2.24 12.77
N VAL A 89 1.89 2.97 12.97
CA VAL A 89 2.77 2.83 14.14
C VAL A 89 2.02 3.15 15.44
N TRP A 90 1.28 4.26 15.45
CA TRP A 90 0.43 4.64 16.58
C TRP A 90 -0.57 3.55 16.94
N LEU A 91 -1.24 2.94 15.95
CA LEU A 91 -2.20 1.88 16.22
C LEU A 91 -1.52 0.60 16.75
N CYS A 92 -0.39 0.19 16.16
CA CYS A 92 0.36 -0.96 16.62
C CYS A 92 0.89 -0.80 18.04
N TYR A 93 1.63 0.28 18.31
CA TYR A 93 2.32 0.48 19.58
C TYR A 93 1.47 1.19 20.65
N GLY A 94 0.55 2.06 20.24
CA GLY A 94 -0.30 2.83 21.15
C GLY A 94 -1.61 2.13 21.52
N VAL A 95 -2.16 1.26 20.66
CA VAL A 95 -3.47 0.63 20.90
C VAL A 95 -3.36 -0.89 21.06
N ILE A 96 -2.68 -1.57 20.13
CA ILE A 96 -2.63 -3.04 20.10
C ILE A 96 -1.65 -3.58 21.15
N PHE A 97 -0.46 -2.99 21.26
CA PHE A 97 0.59 -3.45 22.18
C PHE A 97 0.18 -3.38 23.66
N PRO A 98 -0.45 -2.30 24.17
CA PRO A 98 -0.87 -2.24 25.58
C PRO A 98 -2.05 -3.16 25.90
N HIS A 99 -2.90 -3.47 24.91
CA HIS A 99 -4.14 -4.21 25.11
C HIS A 99 -4.17 -5.53 24.31
N PRO A 100 -3.35 -6.54 24.62
CA PRO A 100 -3.33 -7.80 23.84
C PRO A 100 -4.67 -8.54 23.83
N LYS A 101 -5.59 -8.23 24.76
CA LYS A 101 -6.96 -8.78 24.81
C LYS A 101 -7.81 -8.36 23.61
N ILE A 102 -7.66 -7.15 23.07
CA ILE A 102 -8.45 -6.67 21.91
C ILE A 102 -8.11 -7.43 20.63
N ALA A 103 -6.88 -7.93 20.53
CA ALA A 103 -6.37 -8.62 19.35
C ALA A 103 -6.98 -10.03 19.15
N LYS A 104 -7.77 -10.52 20.11
CA LYS A 104 -8.54 -11.77 19.98
C LYS A 104 -9.80 -11.60 19.15
N HIS A 105 -10.26 -10.37 18.93
CA HIS A 105 -11.46 -10.08 18.15
C HIS A 105 -11.21 -10.28 16.65
N THR A 106 -12.24 -10.63 15.89
CA THR A 106 -12.18 -10.80 14.43
C THR A 106 -11.64 -9.55 13.72
N SER A 107 -11.86 -8.37 14.30
CA SER A 107 -11.35 -7.10 13.77
C SER A 107 -9.84 -7.09 13.60
N TYR A 108 -9.09 -7.71 14.51
CA TYR A 108 -7.63 -7.79 14.37
C TYR A 108 -7.21 -8.62 13.15
N SER A 109 -7.93 -9.71 12.87
CA SER A 109 -7.73 -10.52 11.67
C SER A 109 -8.04 -9.76 10.38
N LEU A 110 -9.12 -8.97 10.37
CA LEU A 110 -9.46 -8.11 9.23
C LEU A 110 -8.43 -6.99 9.02
N LEU A 111 -7.91 -6.43 10.11
CA LEU A 111 -6.87 -5.40 10.08
C LEU A 111 -5.59 -5.94 9.44
N ILE A 112 -5.08 -7.08 9.93
CA ILE A 112 -3.89 -7.72 9.38
C ILE A 112 -4.11 -8.03 7.90
N THR A 113 -5.24 -8.64 7.54
CA THR A 113 -5.54 -9.00 6.15
C THR A 113 -5.56 -7.77 5.25
N SER A 114 -6.26 -6.72 5.69
CA SER A 114 -6.38 -5.46 4.94
C SER A 114 -5.02 -4.82 4.69
N TRP A 115 -4.23 -4.63 5.76
CA TRP A 115 -2.93 -3.99 5.67
C TRP A 115 -1.96 -4.85 4.86
N CYS A 116 -1.88 -6.15 5.12
CA CYS A 116 -1.00 -7.05 4.37
C CYS A 116 -1.31 -7.02 2.88
N LEU A 117 -2.59 -7.11 2.50
CA LEU A 117 -2.99 -7.07 1.11
C LEU A 117 -2.66 -5.72 0.47
N GLN A 118 -2.96 -4.62 1.17
CA GLN A 118 -2.69 -3.28 0.68
C GLN A 118 -1.21 -3.02 0.42
N TYR A 119 -0.36 -3.31 1.41
CA TYR A 119 1.06 -3.04 1.28
C TYR A 119 1.78 -4.05 0.40
N PHE A 120 1.35 -5.31 0.36
CA PHE A 120 1.85 -6.27 -0.61
C PHE A 120 1.67 -5.76 -2.04
N ILE A 121 0.44 -5.37 -2.42
CA ILE A 121 0.14 -4.86 -3.77
C ILE A 121 0.96 -3.58 -4.05
N HIS A 122 1.04 -2.68 -3.06
CA HIS A 122 1.81 -1.44 -3.18
C HIS A 122 3.28 -1.69 -3.49
N TYR A 123 3.98 -2.43 -2.62
CA TYR A 123 5.41 -2.68 -2.76
C TYR A 123 5.71 -3.51 -4.01
N PHE A 124 4.84 -4.46 -4.34
CA PHE A 124 4.95 -5.24 -5.56
C PHE A 124 4.85 -4.35 -6.80
N TYR A 125 3.84 -3.49 -6.90
CA TYR A 125 3.69 -2.54 -8.01
C TYR A 125 4.90 -1.60 -8.14
N TYR A 126 5.39 -1.04 -7.02
CA TYR A 126 6.53 -0.13 -7.04
C TYR A 126 7.85 -0.83 -7.41
N ALA A 127 8.08 -2.07 -6.97
CA ALA A 127 9.24 -2.86 -7.37
C ALA A 127 9.27 -3.06 -8.90
N PHE A 128 8.16 -3.48 -9.50
CA PHE A 128 8.05 -3.64 -10.95
C PHE A 128 8.19 -2.31 -11.71
N LYS A 129 7.58 -1.24 -11.19
CA LYS A 129 7.64 0.08 -11.81
C LYS A 129 9.07 0.61 -11.88
N VAL A 130 9.88 0.42 -10.83
CA VAL A 130 11.28 0.84 -10.82
C VAL A 130 12.12 -0.01 -11.79
N LYS A 131 11.90 -1.33 -11.83
CA LYS A 131 12.64 -2.25 -12.69
C LYS A 131 12.36 -2.06 -14.19
N THR A 132 11.09 -1.98 -14.57
CA THR A 132 10.67 -2.03 -15.98
C THR A 132 10.43 -0.64 -16.58
N LYS A 133 10.29 0.42 -15.76
CA LYS A 133 9.78 1.77 -16.13
C LYS A 133 8.41 1.80 -16.83
N SER A 134 7.91 0.65 -17.27
CA SER A 134 6.56 0.37 -17.73
C SER A 134 5.88 -0.54 -16.72
N SER A 135 4.66 -0.19 -16.32
CA SER A 135 3.85 -1.06 -15.47
C SER A 135 2.98 -1.94 -16.33
N PHE A 136 2.95 -3.24 -16.01
CA PHE A 136 1.92 -4.16 -16.51
C PHE A 136 0.52 -3.61 -16.20
N HIS A 137 -0.42 -3.76 -17.14
CA HIS A 137 -1.76 -3.16 -17.03
C HIS A 137 -2.51 -3.67 -15.80
N PHE A 138 -2.43 -4.98 -15.53
CA PHE A 138 -3.10 -5.61 -14.40
C PHE A 138 -2.59 -5.12 -13.04
N LEU A 139 -1.27 -5.03 -12.84
CA LEU A 139 -0.68 -4.53 -11.58
C LEU A 139 -1.08 -3.07 -11.31
N PHE A 140 -1.08 -2.25 -12.37
CA PHE A 140 -1.52 -0.86 -12.29
C PHE A 140 -3.00 -0.78 -11.89
N TRP A 141 -3.87 -1.56 -12.55
CA TRP A 141 -5.28 -1.62 -12.21
C TRP A 141 -5.51 -2.08 -10.76
N LEU A 142 -4.77 -3.10 -10.31
CA LEU A 142 -4.88 -3.64 -8.96
C LEU A 142 -4.53 -2.60 -7.90
N GLU A 143 -3.39 -1.91 -8.03
CA GLU A 143 -2.96 -0.85 -7.10
C GLU A 143 -4.03 0.25 -6.95
N TYR A 144 -4.61 0.71 -8.06
CA TYR A 144 -5.60 1.79 -8.06
C TYR A 144 -7.04 1.34 -7.78
N ASN A 145 -7.32 0.04 -7.66
CA ASN A 145 -8.64 -0.47 -7.27
C ASN A 145 -8.65 -1.11 -5.89
N ASN A 146 -7.50 -1.57 -5.41
CA ASN A 146 -7.38 -2.21 -4.11
C ASN A 146 -7.89 -1.32 -2.97
N PHE A 147 -7.72 0.01 -3.07
CA PHE A 147 -8.21 0.93 -2.04
C PHE A 147 -9.74 0.87 -1.85
N TYR A 148 -10.54 0.44 -2.83
CA TYR A 148 -11.99 0.30 -2.60
C TYR A 148 -12.32 -0.83 -1.63
N LEU A 149 -11.46 -1.83 -1.53
CA LEU A 149 -11.66 -2.99 -0.65
C LEU A 149 -10.86 -2.85 0.64
N THR A 150 -9.55 -2.61 0.56
CA THR A 150 -8.70 -2.59 1.76
C THR A 150 -8.94 -1.37 2.62
N TYR A 151 -9.23 -0.20 2.03
CA TYR A 151 -9.46 1.00 2.82
C TYR A 151 -10.67 0.87 3.77
N PRO A 152 -11.89 0.52 3.32
CA PRO A 152 -13.00 0.34 4.24
C PRO A 152 -12.78 -0.83 5.20
N LEU A 153 -12.16 -1.92 4.74
CA LEU A 153 -11.87 -3.08 5.59
C LEU A 153 -10.90 -2.71 6.73
N GLY A 154 -9.86 -1.95 6.40
CA GLY A 154 -8.91 -1.39 7.36
C GLY A 154 -9.60 -0.42 8.31
N LEU A 155 -10.33 0.55 7.77
CA LEU A 155 -11.03 1.57 8.56
C LEU A 155 -11.99 0.97 9.59
N VAL A 156 -12.85 0.03 9.17
CA VAL A 156 -13.81 -0.64 10.06
C VAL A 156 -13.07 -1.42 11.13
N SER A 157 -12.02 -2.15 10.77
CA SER A 157 -11.23 -2.90 11.73
C SER A 157 -10.53 -2.01 12.78
N GLU A 158 -10.03 -0.85 12.35
CA GLU A 158 -9.36 0.15 13.18
C GLU A 158 -10.35 0.79 14.16
N MET A 159 -11.54 1.19 13.67
CA MET A 159 -12.59 1.76 14.51
C MET A 159 -13.07 0.76 15.57
N ILE A 160 -13.26 -0.51 15.21
CA ILE A 160 -13.68 -1.54 16.17
C ILE A 160 -12.58 -1.78 17.21
N LEU A 161 -11.30 -1.85 16.81
CA LEU A 161 -10.20 -2.03 17.76
C LEU A 161 -10.06 -0.84 18.71
N LEU A 162 -10.24 0.38 18.22
CA LEU A 162 -10.27 1.59 19.06
C LEU A 162 -11.45 1.55 20.05
N PHE A 163 -12.65 1.20 19.58
CA PHE A 163 -13.82 1.08 20.43
C PHE A 163 -13.65 0.01 21.52
N LEU A 164 -13.07 -1.14 21.18
CA LEU A 164 -12.75 -2.18 22.16
C LEU A 164 -11.67 -1.70 23.15
N SER A 165 -10.68 -0.92 22.68
CA SER A 165 -9.63 -0.38 23.54
C SER A 165 -10.18 0.55 24.63
N LEU A 166 -11.21 1.36 24.31
CA LEU A 166 -11.87 2.23 25.29
C LEU A 166 -12.43 1.45 26.49
N ALA A 167 -12.90 0.23 26.28
CA ALA A 167 -13.46 -0.59 27.37
C ALA A 167 -12.39 -1.15 28.33
N PHE A 168 -11.10 -1.11 27.96
CA PHE A 168 -9.99 -1.61 28.78
C PHE A 168 -9.18 -0.51 29.48
N VAL A 169 -9.40 0.75 29.11
CA VAL A 169 -8.70 1.89 29.72
C VAL A 169 -9.52 2.40 30.90
N GLU A 170 -8.82 2.83 31.96
CA GLU A 170 -9.44 3.41 33.14
C GLU A 170 -10.19 4.70 32.77
N GLN A 171 -11.44 4.80 33.24
CA GLN A 171 -12.26 5.98 33.02
C GLN A 171 -11.60 7.20 33.66
N ASP A 172 -11.63 8.35 32.97
CA ASP A 172 -11.00 9.62 33.38
C ASP A 172 -9.47 9.69 33.32
N SER A 173 -8.79 8.68 32.76
CA SER A 173 -7.38 8.79 32.41
C SER A 173 -7.17 9.70 31.19
N ILE A 174 -6.03 10.41 31.13
CA ILE A 174 -5.59 11.18 29.95
C ILE A 174 -5.64 10.32 28.68
N TYR A 175 -5.32 9.02 28.81
CA TYR A 175 -5.36 8.06 27.71
C TYR A 175 -6.78 7.81 27.18
N ASP A 176 -7.80 7.78 28.04
CA ASP A 176 -9.20 7.62 27.63
C ASP A 176 -9.67 8.83 26.81
N TYR A 177 -9.36 10.05 27.27
CA TYR A 177 -9.66 11.27 26.51
C TYR A 177 -8.99 11.29 25.14
N VAL A 178 -7.72 10.90 25.05
CA VAL A 178 -6.99 10.82 23.77
C VAL A 178 -7.62 9.79 22.84
N LEU A 179 -7.97 8.60 23.34
CA LEU A 179 -8.60 7.57 22.52
C LEU A 179 -10.01 7.95 22.07
N ARG A 180 -10.82 8.55 22.93
CA ARG A 180 -12.15 9.09 22.57
C ARG A 180 -12.04 10.17 21.50
N ALA A 181 -11.11 11.11 21.66
CA ALA A 181 -10.85 12.14 20.67
C ALA A 181 -10.38 11.54 19.34
N ALA A 182 -9.48 10.55 19.37
CA ALA A 182 -9.00 9.85 18.18
C ALA A 182 -10.13 9.08 17.46
N PHE A 183 -11.01 8.42 18.22
CA PHE A 183 -12.17 7.70 17.67
C PHE A 183 -13.14 8.66 16.98
N LEU A 184 -13.47 9.78 17.62
CA LEU A 184 -14.33 10.81 17.03
C LEU A 184 -13.68 11.46 15.80
N ALA A 185 -12.38 11.73 15.85
CA ALA A 185 -11.62 12.29 14.72
C ALA A 185 -11.51 11.30 13.54
N TYR A 186 -11.62 9.99 13.78
CA TYR A 186 -11.52 8.98 12.73
C TYR A 186 -12.58 9.14 11.64
N ILE A 187 -13.82 9.46 12.02
CA ILE A 187 -14.95 9.60 11.09
C ILE A 187 -14.72 10.73 10.07
N PRO A 188 -14.45 12.00 10.47
CA PRO A 188 -14.20 13.08 9.53
C PRO A 188 -12.88 12.89 8.75
N ILE A 189 -11.82 12.39 9.40
CA ILE A 189 -10.55 12.11 8.72
C ILE A 189 -10.75 11.06 7.63
N ALA A 190 -11.51 10.00 7.91
CA ALA A 190 -11.78 8.93 6.96
C ALA A 190 -12.58 9.40 5.75
N TYR A 191 -13.58 10.25 5.97
CA TYR A 191 -14.36 10.85 4.89
C TYR A 191 -13.48 11.72 3.97
N PHE A 192 -12.65 12.59 4.55
CA PHE A 192 -11.73 13.43 3.80
C PHE A 192 -10.69 12.60 3.04
N ALA A 193 -10.11 11.61 3.70
CA ALA A 193 -9.15 10.67 3.13
C ALA A 193 -9.72 9.92 1.91
N TRP A 194 -10.97 9.46 2.00
CA TRP A 194 -11.65 8.81 0.89
C TRP A 194 -11.80 9.74 -0.32
N GLY A 195 -12.24 10.98 -0.10
CA GLY A 195 -12.33 12.00 -1.14
C GLY A 195 -10.97 12.28 -1.80
N HIS A 196 -9.93 12.41 -0.99
CA HIS A 196 -8.56 12.58 -1.47
C HIS A 196 -8.10 11.39 -2.32
N LEU A 197 -8.28 10.14 -1.87
CA LEU A 197 -7.91 8.95 -2.63
C LEU A 197 -8.62 8.84 -3.97
N LYS A 198 -9.92 9.15 -4.02
CA LYS A 198 -10.71 9.13 -5.28
C LYS A 198 -10.22 10.18 -6.27
N SER A 199 -9.93 11.40 -5.79
CA SER A 199 -9.34 12.48 -6.60
C SER A 199 -7.96 12.10 -7.14
N ARG A 200 -7.14 11.48 -6.29
CA ARG A 200 -5.79 11.01 -6.63
C ARG A 200 -5.83 9.91 -7.70
N LYS A 201 -6.76 8.95 -7.56
CA LYS A 201 -7.02 7.93 -8.59
C LYS A 201 -7.37 8.62 -9.91
N LYS A 202 -8.41 9.47 -9.94
CA LYS A 202 -8.88 10.11 -11.18
C LYS A 202 -7.75 10.84 -11.89
N LYS A 203 -7.02 11.71 -11.20
CA LYS A 203 -5.92 12.49 -11.79
C LYS A 203 -4.81 11.58 -12.34
N ARG A 204 -4.32 10.64 -11.52
CA ARG A 204 -3.15 9.84 -11.88
C ARG A 204 -3.47 8.74 -12.89
N TYR A 205 -4.66 8.17 -12.80
CA TYR A 205 -5.14 7.14 -13.72
C TYR A 205 -5.36 7.71 -15.12
N THR A 206 -6.05 8.84 -15.24
CA THR A 206 -6.24 9.53 -16.53
C THR A 206 -4.92 9.94 -17.16
N GLU A 207 -3.98 10.49 -16.38
CA GLU A 207 -2.66 10.87 -16.89
C GLU A 207 -1.90 9.68 -17.51
N ILE A 208 -1.95 8.51 -16.85
CA ILE A 208 -1.24 7.31 -17.30
C ILE A 208 -1.95 6.67 -18.50
N MET A 209 -3.28 6.65 -18.52
CA MET A 209 -4.04 6.13 -19.66
C MET A 209 -3.85 6.98 -20.91
N ASN A 210 -3.88 8.30 -20.79
CA ASN A 210 -3.59 9.18 -21.92
C ASN A 210 -2.18 8.95 -22.48
N LYS A 211 -1.17 8.82 -21.60
CA LYS A 211 0.21 8.48 -22.02
C LYS A 211 0.32 7.12 -22.72
N ARG A 212 -0.50 6.14 -22.33
CA ARG A 212 -0.54 4.83 -22.98
C ARG A 212 -1.24 4.88 -24.33
N ASN A 213 -2.39 5.55 -24.42
CA ASN A 213 -3.13 5.72 -25.67
C ASN A 213 -2.26 6.40 -26.74
N VAL A 214 -1.55 7.47 -26.38
CA VAL A 214 -0.59 8.15 -27.28
C VAL A 214 0.50 7.20 -27.77
N ARG A 215 1.07 6.35 -26.89
CA ARG A 215 2.07 5.35 -27.28
C ARG A 215 1.51 4.27 -28.20
N GLN A 216 0.29 3.81 -27.94
CA GLN A 216 -0.38 2.81 -28.77
C GLN A 216 -0.67 3.37 -30.16
N VAL A 217 -1.21 4.58 -30.27
CA VAL A 217 -1.44 5.27 -31.55
C VAL A 217 -0.14 5.41 -32.34
N ALA A 218 0.94 5.89 -31.71
CA ALA A 218 2.25 6.00 -32.38
C ALA A 218 2.81 4.64 -32.84
N THR A 219 2.54 3.55 -32.10
CA THR A 219 2.95 2.19 -32.48
C THR A 219 2.13 1.67 -33.66
N LEU A 220 0.83 1.96 -33.69
CA LEU A 220 -0.05 1.57 -34.80
C LEU A 220 0.30 2.34 -36.07
N GLU A 221 0.61 3.63 -35.98
CA GLU A 221 1.03 4.47 -37.11
C GLU A 221 2.36 4.02 -37.72
N SER A 222 3.36 3.68 -36.87
CA SER A 222 4.64 3.14 -37.33
C SER A 222 4.49 1.76 -37.98
N THR A 223 3.67 0.88 -37.41
CA THR A 223 3.37 -0.44 -37.99
C THR A 223 2.67 -0.30 -39.34
N THR A 224 1.67 0.58 -39.45
CA THR A 224 0.94 0.84 -40.69
C THR A 224 1.84 1.39 -41.79
N THR A 225 2.74 2.32 -41.45
CA THR A 225 3.74 2.86 -42.38
C THR A 225 4.71 1.76 -42.86
N SER A 226 5.18 0.90 -41.95
CA SER A 226 6.05 -0.23 -42.30
C SER A 226 5.36 -1.22 -43.24
N THR A 227 4.11 -1.62 -42.94
CA THR A 227 3.33 -2.54 -43.80
C THR A 227 3.10 -1.95 -45.19
N LYS A 228 2.80 -0.64 -45.28
CA LYS A 228 2.68 0.05 -46.57
C LYS A 228 4.00 -0.02 -47.35
N ASN A 229 5.12 0.27 -46.72
CA ASN A 229 6.43 0.22 -47.37
C ASN A 229 6.77 -1.21 -47.87
N THR A 230 6.53 -2.24 -47.07
CA THR A 230 6.73 -3.64 -47.47
C THR A 230 5.81 -4.05 -48.64
N SER A 231 4.56 -3.59 -48.66
CA SER A 231 3.64 -3.86 -49.77
C SER A 231 4.06 -3.19 -51.09
N ILE A 232 4.72 -2.03 -51.01
CA ILE A 232 5.27 -1.33 -52.18
C ILE A 232 6.50 -2.07 -52.72
N GLU A 233 7.39 -2.56 -51.84
CA GLU A 233 8.56 -3.36 -52.27
C GLU A 233 8.16 -4.68 -52.96
N LEU A 234 7.17 -5.41 -52.42
CA LEU A 234 6.68 -6.65 -53.05
C LEU A 234 6.01 -6.44 -54.42
N ARG A 235 5.44 -5.26 -54.68
CA ARG A 235 4.85 -4.92 -55.99
C ARG A 235 5.92 -4.63 -57.04
N ASN A 236 7.12 -4.20 -56.62
CA ASN A 236 8.20 -3.78 -57.52
C ASN A 236 9.20 -4.92 -57.84
N MET A 237 9.02 -6.12 -57.27
CA MET A 237 9.74 -7.34 -57.62
C MET A 237 9.00 -8.12 -58.70
#